data_AF-A0A0F9EEJ5-F1
#
_entry.id   AF-A0A0F9EEJ5-F1
#
_cell.length_a   1.000
_cell.length_b   1.000
_cell.length_c   1.000
_cell.angle_alpha   90.00
_cell.angle_beta   90.00
_cell.angle_gamma   90.00
#
_symmetry.space_group_name_H-M   'P 1'
#
loop_
_entity.id
_entity.type
_entity.pdbx_description
1 polymer ?
#
loop_
_entity_poly.entity_id
_entity_poly.type
_entity_poly.pdbx_seq_one_letter_code
_entity_poly.pdbx_strand_id
1 'polypeptide(L)'
;GLSFDFAPFLHCCAGEEGMGQVQTGLLGILPLAVLIILARVFGQPSVEGDLVGMSYAKYFLGMKFPLFDSDVVFVFVVGYALVLFFSSSYAEYSFERLWKPMLVVLLLYFATSHFHVHYFMWLIPFLTLQIVEDRRFIPLFAIQVFCFIVYTWQWDRHFLGYLFTPLHFPYFAADVVNLKIFIGQYFPFGDFLGIFRSIFSAVSFYMIYLVIRRFLQEEKRRRKVEG
;
A
#
# COMPACT_ATOMS: atom_id res chain seq x y z
N GLY A 1 6.28 -9.55 -10.24
CA GLY A 1 6.37 -8.18 -9.71
C GLY A 1 6.68 -8.21 -8.23
N LEU A 2 5.70 -8.50 -7.37
CA LEU A 2 5.83 -8.36 -5.91
C LEU A 2 6.47 -9.52 -5.14
N SER A 3 6.79 -10.66 -5.77
CA SER A 3 7.52 -11.73 -5.08
C SER A 3 8.89 -11.26 -4.55
N PHE A 4 9.44 -10.19 -5.11
CA PHE A 4 10.65 -9.53 -4.64
C PHE A 4 10.44 -8.61 -3.41
N ASP A 5 9.24 -8.06 -3.19
CA ASP A 5 9.00 -7.09 -2.10
C ASP A 5 8.75 -7.74 -0.73
N PHE A 6 8.41 -9.04 -0.69
CA PHE A 6 8.24 -9.80 0.55
C PHE A 6 9.50 -10.53 1.00
N ALA A 7 10.50 -10.65 0.11
CA ALA A 7 11.78 -11.25 0.44
C ALA A 7 12.46 -10.60 1.66
N PRO A 8 12.43 -9.26 1.85
CA PRO A 8 12.95 -8.63 3.06
C PRO A 8 12.28 -9.11 4.33
N PHE A 9 10.95 -9.28 4.32
CA PHE A 9 10.21 -9.77 5.49
C PHE A 9 10.53 -11.24 5.78
N LEU A 10 10.52 -12.09 4.75
CA LEU A 10 10.84 -13.51 4.92
C LEU A 10 12.29 -13.72 5.39
N HIS A 11 13.22 -12.88 4.94
CA HIS A 11 14.63 -12.99 5.31
C HIS A 11 14.94 -12.37 6.67
N CYS A 12 14.32 -11.23 7.01
CA CYS A 12 14.39 -10.68 8.37
C CYS A 12 13.78 -11.64 9.40
N CYS A 13 12.83 -12.48 8.97
CA CYS A 13 12.22 -13.51 9.79
C CYS A 13 12.98 -14.86 9.82
N ALA A 14 14.22 -14.94 9.31
CA ALA A 14 14.98 -16.20 9.26
C ALA A 14 16.33 -16.19 10.01
N GLY A 15 16.71 -15.09 10.67
CA GLY A 15 18.09 -14.86 11.14
C GLY A 15 18.29 -14.75 12.66
N GLU A 16 19.34 -15.44 13.13
CA GLU A 16 19.86 -15.63 14.49
C GLU A 16 19.99 -14.37 15.39
N GLU A 17 20.00 -14.61 16.71
CA GLU A 17 20.00 -13.60 17.77
C GLU A 17 21.21 -12.64 17.74
N GLY A 18 20.92 -11.35 17.94
CA GLY A 18 21.90 -10.33 18.31
C GLY A 18 22.32 -9.43 17.16
N MET A 19 23.40 -9.80 16.45
CA MET A 19 24.07 -8.91 15.48
C MET A 19 23.60 -9.14 14.03
N GLY A 20 22.96 -10.28 13.76
CA GLY A 20 22.38 -10.60 12.45
C GLY A 20 21.22 -9.68 12.06
N GLN A 21 20.32 -9.34 13.00
CA GLN A 21 19.09 -8.59 12.72
C GLN A 21 19.32 -7.19 12.11
N VAL A 22 20.37 -6.47 12.54
CA VAL A 22 20.69 -5.14 11.98
C VAL A 22 21.22 -5.29 10.55
N GLN A 23 22.01 -6.34 10.29
CA GLN A 23 22.49 -6.66 8.94
C GLN A 23 21.33 -7.06 8.02
N THR A 24 20.33 -7.82 8.51
CA THR A 24 19.16 -8.20 7.71
C THR A 24 18.23 -7.03 7.42
N GLY A 25 18.07 -6.09 8.35
CA GLY A 25 17.35 -4.83 8.10
C GLY A 25 18.02 -4.00 7.00
N LEU A 26 19.36 -3.92 7.03
CA LEU A 26 20.15 -3.30 5.96
C LEU A 26 20.03 -4.06 4.64
N LEU A 27 19.95 -5.40 4.69
CA LEU A 27 19.75 -6.25 3.52
C LEU A 27 18.37 -6.04 2.87
N GLY A 28 17.35 -5.66 3.64
CA GLY A 28 16.04 -5.28 3.09
C GLY A 28 16.06 -3.95 2.32
N ILE A 29 16.94 -3.03 2.72
CA ILE A 29 17.19 -1.75 2.02
C ILE A 29 18.13 -1.95 0.83
N LEU A 30 18.94 -3.03 0.84
CA LEU A 30 19.97 -3.30 -0.14
C LEU A 30 19.46 -3.41 -1.58
N PRO A 31 18.33 -4.07 -1.91
CA PRO A 31 17.77 -4.04 -3.26
C PRO A 31 17.47 -2.62 -3.74
N LEU A 32 16.96 -1.77 -2.85
CA LEU A 32 16.63 -0.37 -3.17
C LEU A 32 17.92 0.45 -3.36
N ALA A 33 18.90 0.28 -2.48
CA ALA A 33 20.21 0.92 -2.59
C ALA A 33 20.96 0.46 -3.85
N VAL A 34 20.94 -0.84 -4.17
CA VAL A 34 21.52 -1.42 -5.38
C VAL A 34 20.82 -0.87 -6.62
N LEU A 35 19.49 -0.78 -6.65
CA LEU A 35 18.77 -0.14 -7.75
C LEU A 35 19.18 1.33 -7.94
N ILE A 36 19.31 2.10 -6.86
CA ILE A 36 19.77 3.50 -6.89
C ILE A 36 21.23 3.61 -7.39
N ILE A 37 22.11 2.71 -6.95
CA ILE A 37 23.52 2.70 -7.36
C ILE A 37 23.65 2.27 -8.82
N LEU A 38 22.98 1.20 -9.26
CA LEU A 38 22.98 0.76 -10.66
C LEU A 38 22.47 1.86 -11.58
N ALA A 39 21.38 2.53 -11.18
CA ALA A 39 20.85 3.68 -11.90
C ALA A 39 21.86 4.81 -12.07
N ARG A 40 22.70 5.09 -11.06
CA ARG A 40 23.79 6.08 -11.16
C ARG A 40 24.98 5.60 -12.00
N VAL A 41 25.40 4.35 -11.85
CA VAL A 41 26.62 3.80 -12.47
C VAL A 41 26.47 3.61 -13.98
N PHE A 42 25.28 3.24 -14.46
CA PHE A 42 25.02 3.08 -15.90
C PHE A 42 24.84 4.41 -16.67
N GLY A 43 25.15 5.55 -16.04
CA GLY A 43 25.54 6.77 -16.74
C GLY A 43 24.47 7.38 -17.64
N GLN A 44 23.18 7.14 -17.35
CA GLN A 44 22.14 7.89 -18.05
C GLN A 44 22.16 9.35 -17.56
N PRO A 45 22.42 10.32 -18.45
CA PRO A 45 22.39 11.73 -18.07
C PRO A 45 20.95 12.07 -17.68
N SER A 46 20.76 12.45 -16.41
CA SER A 46 19.47 12.79 -15.77
C SER A 46 18.44 11.65 -15.60
N VAL A 47 18.83 10.58 -14.88
CA VAL A 47 17.89 9.57 -14.33
C VAL A 47 16.88 10.15 -13.32
N GLU A 48 17.05 11.40 -12.89
CA GLU A 48 16.04 12.14 -12.11
C GLU A 48 14.69 12.22 -12.84
N GLY A 49 14.68 12.09 -14.17
CA GLY A 49 13.45 12.04 -14.98
C GLY A 49 12.92 10.63 -15.27
N ASP A 50 13.78 9.62 -15.44
CA ASP A 50 13.40 8.38 -16.15
C ASP A 50 13.13 7.16 -15.25
N LEU A 51 13.75 7.06 -14.07
CA LEU A 51 13.35 6.05 -13.07
C LEU A 51 12.03 6.45 -12.38
N VAL A 52 11.85 7.74 -12.11
CA VAL A 52 10.53 8.33 -11.80
C VAL A 52 9.61 8.27 -13.02
N GLY A 53 10.17 8.18 -14.23
CA GLY A 53 9.47 8.04 -15.50
C GLY A 53 8.82 6.67 -15.71
N MET A 54 9.36 5.60 -15.11
CA MET A 54 8.72 4.29 -15.13
C MET A 54 7.32 4.40 -14.50
N SER A 55 6.29 4.10 -15.31
CA SER A 55 4.88 4.19 -14.90
C SER A 55 4.61 3.50 -13.56
N TYR A 56 5.40 2.47 -13.22
CA TYR A 56 5.26 1.72 -11.97
C TYR A 56 5.81 2.44 -10.73
N ALA A 57 6.93 3.16 -10.83
CA ALA A 57 7.54 3.87 -9.70
C ALA A 57 6.67 5.04 -9.23
N LYS A 58 5.97 5.69 -10.18
CA LYS A 58 5.01 6.77 -9.88
C LYS A 58 3.87 6.33 -8.97
N TYR A 59 3.52 5.03 -8.95
CA TYR A 59 2.50 4.52 -8.06
C TYR A 59 2.95 4.61 -6.59
N PHE A 60 4.10 4.04 -6.25
CA PHE A 60 4.63 3.99 -4.87
C PHE A 60 5.02 5.36 -4.29
N LEU A 61 5.40 6.30 -5.15
CA LEU A 61 5.94 7.60 -4.75
C LEU A 61 4.91 8.74 -4.84
N GLY A 62 3.61 8.39 -4.77
CA GLY A 62 2.49 9.31 -4.97
C GLY A 62 2.44 10.45 -3.94
N MET A 63 2.43 10.13 -2.65
CA MET A 63 2.45 11.11 -1.57
C MET A 63 3.89 11.46 -1.17
N LYS A 64 4.25 12.72 -1.39
CA LYS A 64 5.59 13.25 -1.14
C LYS A 64 5.51 14.65 -0.54
N PHE A 65 6.41 14.95 0.39
CA PHE A 65 6.57 16.27 0.95
C PHE A 65 7.85 16.89 0.37
N PRO A 66 7.74 18.00 -0.40
CA PRO A 66 8.92 18.76 -0.78
C PRO A 66 9.51 19.39 0.49
N LEU A 67 10.81 19.24 0.67
CA LEU A 67 11.61 19.95 1.66
C LEU A 67 12.25 21.19 1.00
N PHE A 68 13.34 21.70 1.57
CA PHE A 68 14.08 22.82 1.00
C PHE A 68 14.78 22.41 -0.31
N ASP A 69 14.81 23.30 -1.29
CA ASP A 69 15.37 23.10 -2.64
C ASP A 69 14.78 21.91 -3.42
N SER A 70 15.59 20.87 -3.66
CA SER A 70 15.25 19.68 -4.47
C SER A 70 14.94 18.45 -3.61
N ASP A 71 14.97 18.57 -2.29
CA ASP A 71 14.79 17.44 -1.39
C ASP A 71 13.32 17.06 -1.26
N VAL A 72 13.05 15.75 -1.25
CA VAL A 72 11.69 15.21 -1.20
C VAL A 72 11.64 14.02 -0.26
N VAL A 73 10.68 14.01 0.66
CA VAL A 73 10.41 12.87 1.53
C VAL A 73 9.18 12.12 1.03
N PHE A 74 9.36 10.84 0.69
CA PHE A 74 8.26 9.97 0.28
C PHE A 74 7.62 9.30 1.50
N VAL A 75 6.34 9.58 1.74
CA VAL A 75 5.63 9.16 2.95
C VAL A 75 5.55 7.65 3.05
N PHE A 76 5.31 6.97 1.92
CA PHE A 76 5.27 5.50 1.87
C PHE A 76 6.60 4.87 2.31
N VAL A 77 7.73 5.39 1.81
CA VAL A 77 9.08 4.86 2.11
C VAL A 77 9.39 4.99 3.60
N VAL A 78 9.11 6.16 4.18
CA VAL A 78 9.29 6.39 5.63
C VAL A 78 8.42 5.44 6.44
N GLY A 79 7.13 5.34 6.13
CA GLY A 79 6.23 4.46 6.87
C GLY A 79 6.59 2.97 6.70
N TYR A 80 7.02 2.55 5.51
CA TYR A 80 7.50 1.18 5.26
C TYR A 80 8.74 0.86 6.11
N ALA A 81 9.72 1.76 6.16
CA ALA A 81 10.91 1.59 6.99
C ALA A 81 10.56 1.50 8.49
N LEU A 82 9.62 2.30 8.97
CA LEU A 82 9.12 2.21 10.36
C LEU A 82 8.46 0.86 10.65
N VAL A 83 7.68 0.32 9.72
CA VAL A 83 7.04 -1.00 9.87
C VAL A 83 8.07 -2.11 9.86
N LEU A 84 9.10 -2.03 9.02
CA LEU A 84 10.22 -2.98 9.02
C LEU A 84 10.99 -2.95 10.35
N PHE A 85 11.37 -1.77 10.82
CA PHE A 85 12.07 -1.61 12.10
C PHE A 85 11.23 -2.09 13.29
N PHE A 86 9.91 -1.83 13.25
CA PHE A 86 8.98 -2.36 14.21
C PHE A 86 8.95 -3.89 14.18
N SER A 87 8.86 -4.49 12.99
CA SER A 87 8.81 -5.94 12.81
C SER A 87 10.10 -6.65 13.19
N SER A 88 11.27 -6.02 13.03
CA SER A 88 12.57 -6.59 13.40
C SER A 88 12.79 -6.65 14.92
N SER A 89 11.97 -5.95 15.71
CA SER A 89 12.08 -5.93 17.17
C SER A 89 11.53 -7.20 17.85
N TYR A 90 10.99 -8.15 17.07
CA TYR A 90 10.40 -9.38 17.58
C TYR A 90 11.33 -10.58 17.32
N ALA A 91 11.70 -11.29 18.39
CA ALA A 91 12.59 -12.45 18.32
C ALA A 91 11.89 -13.73 17.86
N GLU A 92 10.62 -13.96 18.27
CA GLU A 92 9.94 -15.22 17.96
C GLU A 92 8.99 -15.09 16.78
N TYR A 93 9.05 -16.10 15.92
CA TYR A 93 8.24 -16.21 14.73
C TYR A 93 6.86 -16.80 15.04
N SER A 94 5.83 -16.06 14.66
CA SER A 94 4.48 -16.60 14.57
C SER A 94 3.82 -16.10 13.29
N PHE A 95 2.90 -16.90 12.74
CA PHE A 95 2.12 -16.49 11.58
C PHE A 95 1.47 -15.12 11.78
N GLU A 96 0.91 -14.90 12.98
CA GLU A 96 0.30 -13.64 13.40
C GLU A 96 1.25 -12.44 13.36
N ARG A 97 2.50 -12.65 13.79
CA ARG A 97 3.55 -11.61 13.75
C ARG A 97 4.04 -11.32 12.34
N LEU A 98 3.81 -12.21 11.36
CA LEU A 98 4.18 -11.99 9.97
C LEU A 98 3.10 -11.26 9.17
N TRP A 99 1.85 -11.72 9.25
CA TRP A 99 0.79 -11.19 8.38
C TRP A 99 0.27 -9.82 8.84
N LYS A 100 0.34 -9.49 10.14
CA LYS A 100 -0.08 -8.17 10.66
C LYS A 100 0.78 -7.01 10.12
N PRO A 101 2.13 -7.06 10.15
CA PRO A 101 2.96 -6.07 9.45
C PRO A 101 2.69 -5.99 7.95
N MET A 102 2.45 -7.13 7.28
CA MET A 102 2.09 -7.12 5.84
C MET A 102 0.78 -6.39 5.59
N LEU A 103 -0.25 -6.61 6.42
CA LEU A 103 -1.51 -5.85 6.35
C LEU A 103 -1.25 -4.35 6.54
N VAL A 104 -0.42 -3.98 7.51
CA VAL A 104 -0.07 -2.56 7.77
C VAL A 104 0.64 -1.94 6.57
N VAL A 105 1.60 -2.64 5.95
CA VAL A 105 2.30 -2.17 4.74
C VAL A 105 1.31 -1.99 3.58
N LEU A 106 0.40 -2.94 3.35
CA LEU A 106 -0.61 -2.81 2.30
C LEU A 106 -1.56 -1.64 2.56
N LEU A 107 -2.09 -1.50 3.78
CA LEU A 107 -2.92 -0.35 4.14
C LEU A 107 -2.16 0.97 3.97
N LEU A 108 -0.89 1.02 4.33
CA LEU A 108 -0.04 2.20 4.17
C LEU A 108 0.17 2.53 2.70
N TYR A 109 0.41 1.52 1.86
CA TYR A 109 0.49 1.65 0.40
C TYR A 109 -0.80 2.27 -0.14
N PHE A 110 -1.97 1.68 0.16
CA PHE A 110 -3.24 2.26 -0.30
C PHE A 110 -3.55 3.63 0.33
N ALA A 111 -2.99 3.99 1.48
CA ALA A 111 -3.20 5.29 2.10
C ALA A 111 -2.35 6.41 1.43
N THR A 112 -1.16 6.08 0.93
CA THR A 112 -0.14 7.07 0.54
C THR A 112 0.26 7.02 -0.94
N SER A 113 -0.03 5.92 -1.62
CA SER A 113 0.41 5.68 -3.00
C SER A 113 -0.75 5.83 -3.98
N HIS A 114 -0.44 6.11 -5.25
CA HIS A 114 -1.40 5.87 -6.33
C HIS A 114 -1.39 4.38 -6.62
N PHE A 115 -2.53 3.75 -6.89
CA PHE A 115 -2.58 2.30 -7.09
C PHE A 115 -3.55 1.92 -8.20
N HIS A 116 -3.23 0.84 -8.90
CA HIS A 116 -4.14 0.21 -9.84
C HIS A 116 -5.16 -0.68 -9.12
N VAL A 117 -6.35 -0.83 -9.72
CA VAL A 117 -7.47 -1.61 -9.16
C VAL A 117 -7.05 -3.04 -8.79
N HIS A 118 -6.24 -3.70 -9.62
CA HIS A 118 -5.85 -5.09 -9.38
C HIS A 118 -5.06 -5.29 -8.08
N TYR A 119 -4.34 -4.26 -7.61
CA TYR A 119 -3.59 -4.38 -6.36
C TYR A 119 -4.51 -4.50 -5.16
N PHE A 120 -5.72 -3.94 -5.21
CA PHE A 120 -6.69 -4.02 -4.11
C PHE A 120 -7.06 -5.47 -3.78
N MET A 121 -7.00 -6.38 -4.75
CA MET A 121 -7.23 -7.81 -4.53
C MET A 121 -6.23 -8.42 -3.54
N TRP A 122 -5.02 -7.86 -3.42
CA TRP A 122 -4.01 -8.33 -2.47
C TRP A 122 -4.32 -7.92 -1.03
N LEU A 123 -5.11 -6.87 -0.82
CA LEU A 123 -5.53 -6.44 0.51
C LEU A 123 -6.61 -7.37 1.11
N ILE A 124 -7.46 -7.94 0.26
CA ILE A 124 -8.61 -8.77 0.64
C ILE A 124 -8.25 -9.93 1.59
N PRO A 125 -7.25 -10.80 1.31
CA PRO A 125 -6.94 -11.93 2.19
C PRO A 125 -6.50 -11.48 3.59
N PHE A 126 -5.65 -10.46 3.70
CA PHE A 126 -5.19 -9.94 4.98
C PHE A 126 -6.30 -9.24 5.77
N LEU A 127 -7.18 -8.50 5.10
CA LEU A 127 -8.36 -7.92 5.74
C LEU A 127 -9.36 -8.99 6.20
N THR A 128 -9.50 -10.08 5.45
CA THR A 128 -10.38 -11.19 5.85
C THR A 128 -9.87 -11.83 7.15
N LEU A 129 -8.56 -12.07 7.26
CA LEU A 129 -7.93 -12.54 8.50
C LEU A 129 -8.20 -11.55 9.65
N GLN A 130 -7.98 -10.26 9.42
CA GLN A 130 -8.22 -9.23 10.44
C GLN A 130 -9.68 -9.11 10.87
N ILE A 131 -10.65 -9.30 9.96
CA ILE A 131 -12.09 -9.25 10.26
C ILE A 131 -12.53 -10.46 11.08
N VAL A 132 -11.91 -11.63 10.86
CA VAL A 132 -12.16 -12.83 11.68
C VAL A 132 -11.68 -12.60 13.11
N GLU A 133 -10.53 -11.95 13.31
CA GLU A 133 -10.02 -11.59 14.64
C GLU A 133 -10.75 -10.40 15.28
N ASP A 134 -11.25 -9.46 14.48
CA ASP A 134 -11.88 -8.23 14.93
C ASP A 134 -13.04 -7.79 14.03
N ARG A 135 -14.26 -8.08 14.46
CA ARG A 135 -15.48 -7.70 13.73
C ARG A 135 -15.64 -6.18 13.58
N ARG A 136 -14.94 -5.36 14.37
CA ARG A 136 -14.96 -3.88 14.23
C ARG A 136 -14.38 -3.41 12.89
N PHE A 137 -13.62 -4.24 12.19
CA PHE A 137 -13.08 -3.92 10.87
C PHE A 137 -14.12 -4.03 9.75
N ILE A 138 -15.26 -4.70 9.97
CA ILE A 138 -16.33 -4.84 8.96
C ILE A 138 -16.82 -3.49 8.43
N PRO A 139 -17.28 -2.53 9.28
CA PRO A 139 -17.73 -1.24 8.78
C PRO A 139 -16.62 -0.44 8.11
N LEU A 140 -15.38 -0.52 8.60
CA LEU A 140 -14.23 0.17 8.01
C LEU A 140 -13.93 -0.37 6.60
N PHE A 141 -13.96 -1.70 6.46
CA PHE A 141 -13.78 -2.35 5.17
C PHE A 141 -14.92 -2.02 4.20
N ALA A 142 -16.17 -1.97 4.68
CA ALA A 142 -17.31 -1.57 3.85
C ALA A 142 -17.13 -0.13 3.30
N ILE A 143 -16.66 0.81 4.14
CA ILE A 143 -16.36 2.18 3.71
C ILE A 143 -15.20 2.19 2.70
N GLN A 144 -14.13 1.41 2.93
CA GLN A 144 -13.02 1.27 1.97
C GLN A 144 -13.51 0.75 0.62
N VAL A 145 -14.31 -0.32 0.59
CA VAL A 145 -14.87 -0.90 -0.63
C VAL A 145 -15.74 0.12 -1.36
N PHE A 146 -16.59 0.85 -0.64
CA PHE A 146 -17.40 1.91 -1.23
C PHE A 146 -16.55 3.01 -1.86
N CYS A 147 -15.57 3.54 -1.13
CA CYS A 147 -14.65 4.56 -1.66
C CYS A 147 -13.82 4.02 -2.84
N PHE A 148 -13.43 2.74 -2.80
CA PHE A 148 -12.72 2.08 -3.88
C PHE A 148 -13.58 1.96 -5.14
N ILE A 149 -14.86 1.57 -5.02
CA ILE A 149 -15.79 1.52 -6.17
C ILE A 149 -15.88 2.91 -6.83
N VAL A 150 -16.06 3.96 -6.05
CA VAL A 150 -16.07 5.34 -6.58
C VAL A 150 -14.74 5.68 -7.24
N TYR A 151 -13.62 5.30 -6.63
CA TYR A 151 -12.30 5.49 -7.18
C TYR A 151 -12.11 4.76 -8.52
N THR A 152 -12.76 3.60 -8.73
CA THR A 152 -12.67 2.87 -10.00
C THR A 152 -13.21 3.64 -11.21
N TRP A 153 -14.04 4.66 -10.99
CA TRP A 153 -14.59 5.48 -12.07
C TRP A 153 -13.53 6.32 -12.80
N GLN A 154 -12.33 6.51 -12.23
CA GLN A 154 -11.25 7.22 -12.90
C GLN A 154 -10.72 6.50 -14.15
N TRP A 155 -10.92 5.18 -14.24
CA TRP A 155 -10.47 4.35 -15.38
C TRP A 155 -11.49 4.28 -16.52
N ASP A 156 -12.50 5.17 -16.51
CA ASP A 156 -13.47 5.32 -17.59
C ASP A 156 -14.11 3.96 -17.98
N ARG A 157 -14.38 3.75 -19.26
CA ARG A 157 -15.03 2.53 -19.79
C ARG A 157 -14.16 1.29 -19.71
N HIS A 158 -12.84 1.43 -19.52
CA HIS A 158 -11.92 0.29 -19.50
C HIS A 158 -12.24 -0.67 -18.35
N PHE A 159 -12.72 -0.14 -17.23
CA PHE A 159 -13.03 -0.97 -16.07
C PHE A 159 -14.47 -1.48 -16.05
N LEU A 160 -15.45 -0.60 -16.22
CA LEU A 160 -16.87 -0.99 -16.13
C LEU A 160 -17.49 -1.44 -17.45
N GLY A 161 -17.08 -0.87 -18.59
CA GLY A 161 -17.64 -1.24 -19.89
C GLY A 161 -17.10 -2.58 -20.37
N TYR A 162 -15.77 -2.68 -20.49
CA TYR A 162 -15.15 -3.84 -21.11
C TYR A 162 -15.32 -5.16 -20.35
N LEU A 163 -15.46 -5.12 -19.02
CA LEU A 163 -15.72 -6.31 -18.22
C LEU A 163 -17.01 -7.03 -18.63
N PHE A 164 -18.02 -6.29 -19.11
CA PHE A 164 -19.34 -6.83 -19.49
C PHE A 164 -19.54 -6.89 -21.01
N THR A 165 -18.50 -6.63 -21.81
CA THR A 165 -18.59 -6.76 -23.28
C THR A 165 -19.06 -8.15 -23.76
N PRO A 166 -18.75 -9.27 -23.10
CA PRO A 166 -19.27 -10.57 -23.53
C PRO A 166 -20.80 -10.71 -23.38
N LEU A 167 -21.45 -9.89 -22.55
CA LEU A 167 -22.90 -9.93 -22.35
C LEU A 167 -23.64 -9.23 -23.49
N HIS A 168 -23.17 -8.04 -23.89
CA HIS A 168 -23.77 -7.27 -24.98
C HIS A 168 -22.78 -6.22 -25.54
N PHE A 169 -22.00 -6.62 -26.55
CA PHE A 169 -20.88 -5.82 -27.04
C PHE A 169 -21.22 -4.36 -27.42
N PRO A 170 -22.25 -4.07 -28.25
CA PRO A 170 -22.52 -2.69 -28.68
C PRO A 170 -22.77 -1.75 -27.51
N TYR A 171 -23.63 -2.18 -26.58
CA TYR A 171 -23.99 -1.40 -25.40
C TYR A 171 -22.78 -1.14 -24.49
N PHE A 172 -22.05 -2.20 -24.13
CA PHE A 172 -20.95 -2.08 -23.16
C PHE A 172 -19.68 -1.45 -23.72
N ALA A 173 -19.48 -1.51 -25.04
CA ALA A 173 -18.35 -0.84 -25.71
C ALA A 173 -18.65 0.64 -26.04
N ALA A 174 -19.86 0.96 -26.51
CA ALA A 174 -20.18 2.27 -27.07
C ALA A 174 -21.12 3.12 -26.20
N ASP A 175 -22.16 2.52 -25.62
CA ASP A 175 -23.32 3.25 -25.09
C ASP A 175 -23.32 3.43 -23.56
N VAL A 176 -22.42 2.74 -22.83
CA VAL A 176 -22.32 2.91 -21.38
C VAL A 176 -21.99 4.36 -21.04
N VAL A 177 -22.85 4.95 -20.21
CA VAL A 177 -22.72 6.32 -19.71
C VAL A 177 -21.36 6.46 -19.03
N ASN A 178 -20.56 7.41 -19.52
CA ASN A 178 -19.31 7.73 -18.86
C ASN A 178 -19.61 8.55 -17.60
N LEU A 179 -19.56 7.90 -16.43
CA LEU A 179 -19.77 8.52 -15.11
C LEU A 179 -18.90 9.76 -14.90
N LYS A 180 -17.67 9.78 -15.45
CA LYS A 180 -16.78 10.94 -15.39
C LYS A 180 -17.36 12.16 -16.09
N ILE A 181 -17.96 11.97 -17.27
CA ILE A 181 -18.62 13.05 -18.03
C ILE A 181 -19.85 13.52 -17.28
N PHE A 182 -20.67 12.59 -16.78
CA PHE A 182 -21.90 12.91 -16.04
C PHE A 182 -21.61 13.72 -14.77
N ILE A 183 -20.69 13.26 -13.92
CA ILE A 183 -20.30 13.96 -12.68
C ILE A 183 -19.59 15.28 -13.00
N GLY A 184 -18.78 15.29 -14.07
CA GLY A 184 -18.06 16.48 -14.56
C GLY A 184 -18.95 17.66 -14.95
N GLN A 185 -20.25 17.45 -15.15
CA GLN A 185 -21.22 18.52 -15.39
C GLN A 185 -21.55 19.33 -14.12
N TYR A 186 -21.38 18.73 -12.94
CA TYR A 186 -21.75 19.35 -11.66
C TYR A 186 -20.52 19.75 -10.84
N PHE A 187 -19.44 18.98 -10.89
CA PHE A 187 -18.23 19.19 -10.09
C PHE A 187 -16.96 18.86 -10.87
N PRO A 188 -15.82 19.50 -10.56
CA PRO A 188 -14.52 19.05 -11.06
C PRO A 188 -14.27 17.60 -10.63
N PHE A 189 -14.22 16.68 -11.61
CA PHE A 189 -14.14 15.25 -11.34
C PHE A 189 -12.90 14.86 -10.51
N GLY A 190 -11.79 15.58 -10.68
CA GLY A 190 -10.57 15.39 -9.89
C GLY A 190 -10.79 15.65 -8.40
N ASP A 191 -11.48 16.73 -8.05
CA ASP A 191 -11.78 17.08 -6.66
C ASP A 191 -12.75 16.07 -6.03
N PHE A 192 -13.76 15.65 -6.80
CA PHE A 192 -14.69 14.60 -6.39
C PHE A 192 -13.94 13.31 -6.02
N LEU A 193 -13.08 12.81 -6.92
CA LEU A 193 -12.25 11.64 -6.62
C LEU A 193 -11.28 11.89 -5.45
N GLY A 194 -10.73 13.10 -5.34
CA GLY A 194 -9.85 13.51 -4.26
C GLY A 194 -10.50 13.36 -2.88
N ILE A 195 -11.79 13.71 -2.75
CA ILE A 195 -12.56 13.54 -1.51
C ILE A 195 -12.66 12.06 -1.12
N PHE A 196 -13.11 11.19 -2.04
CA PHE A 196 -13.23 9.76 -1.75
C PHE A 196 -11.87 9.10 -1.51
N ARG A 197 -10.84 9.52 -2.24
CA ARG A 197 -9.46 9.09 -2.04
C ARG A 197 -8.94 9.47 -0.66
N SER A 198 -9.29 10.65 -0.17
CA SER A 198 -8.93 11.14 1.16
C SER A 198 -9.65 10.38 2.27
N ILE A 199 -10.96 10.12 2.11
CA ILE A 199 -11.73 9.27 3.04
C ILE A 199 -11.12 7.86 3.07
N PHE A 200 -10.82 7.28 1.91
CA PHE A 200 -10.16 5.98 1.81
C PHE A 200 -8.83 5.97 2.58
N SER A 201 -7.98 6.99 2.40
CA SER A 201 -6.70 7.10 3.13
C SER A 201 -6.91 7.23 4.63
N ALA A 202 -7.85 8.06 5.08
CA ALA A 202 -8.14 8.26 6.49
C ALA A 202 -8.61 6.95 7.16
N VAL A 203 -9.49 6.20 6.51
CA VAL A 203 -9.94 4.88 7.00
C VAL A 203 -8.77 3.90 7.04
N SER A 204 -7.91 3.90 6.03
CA SER A 204 -6.73 3.03 5.99
C SER A 204 -5.75 3.34 7.12
N PHE A 205 -5.46 4.62 7.38
CA PHE A 205 -4.64 5.03 8.54
C PHE A 205 -5.29 4.67 9.88
N TYR A 206 -6.60 4.84 10.00
CA TYR A 206 -7.32 4.44 11.20
C TYR A 206 -7.24 2.92 11.45
N MET A 207 -7.36 2.11 10.39
CA MET A 207 -7.17 0.66 10.48
C MET A 207 -5.74 0.30 10.88
N ILE A 208 -4.72 0.95 10.32
CA ILE A 208 -3.31 0.78 10.73
C ILE A 208 -3.16 1.03 12.24
N TYR A 209 -3.71 2.15 12.73
CA TYR A 209 -3.69 2.49 14.15
C TYR A 209 -4.34 1.39 15.01
N LEU A 210 -5.50 0.86 14.60
CA LEU A 210 -6.18 -0.22 15.34
C LEU A 210 -5.37 -1.52 15.36
N VAL A 211 -4.78 -1.92 14.23
CA VAL A 211 -3.94 -3.13 14.14
C VAL A 211 -2.72 -3.00 15.06
N ILE A 212 -1.97 -1.90 14.95
CA ILE A 212 -0.77 -1.67 15.77
C ILE A 212 -1.14 -1.59 17.25
N ARG A 213 -2.19 -0.84 17.61
CA ARG A 213 -2.62 -0.69 19.01
C ARG A 213 -2.97 -2.04 19.63
N ARG A 214 -3.74 -2.88 18.93
CA ARG A 214 -4.15 -4.19 19.43
C ARG A 214 -2.93 -5.10 19.61
N PHE A 215 -2.06 -5.13 18.60
CA PHE A 215 -0.84 -5.93 18.65
C PHE A 215 0.09 -5.54 19.81
N LEU A 216 0.28 -4.24 20.06
CA LEU A 216 1.03 -3.75 21.23
C LEU A 216 0.39 -4.12 22.57
N GLN A 217 -0.95 -4.17 22.64
CA GLN A 217 -1.66 -4.58 23.85
C GLN A 217 -1.50 -6.08 24.13
N GLU A 218 -1.54 -6.91 23.09
CA GLU A 218 -1.30 -8.36 23.18
C GLU A 218 0.13 -8.65 23.66
N GLU A 219 1.11 -7.94 23.12
CA GLU A 219 2.52 -8.09 23.52
C GLU A 219 2.76 -7.69 24.99
N LYS A 220 2.18 -6.56 25.44
CA LYS A 220 2.25 -6.15 26.85
C LYS A 220 1.64 -7.19 27.80
N ARG A 221 0.58 -7.89 27.37
CA ARG A 221 -0.05 -8.95 28.18
C ARG A 221 0.85 -10.18 28.29
N ARG A 222 1.49 -10.60 27.19
CA ARG A 222 2.42 -11.75 27.19
C ARG A 222 3.59 -11.53 28.14
N ARG A 223 4.25 -10.37 28.06
CA ARG A 223 5.37 -10.01 28.95
C ARG A 223 5.00 -9.98 30.44
N LYS A 224 3.75 -9.68 30.78
CA LYS A 224 3.27 -9.68 32.17
C LYS A 224 3.00 -11.11 32.70
N VAL A 225 2.81 -12.09 31.82
CA VAL A 225 2.60 -13.49 32.21
C VAL A 225 3.94 -14.21 32.41
N GLU A 226 4.98 -13.78 31.70
CA GLU A 226 6.32 -14.38 31.72
C GLU A 226 7.25 -13.83 32.82
N GLY A 227 6.95 -12.64 33.37
CA GLY A 227 7.74 -11.98 34.43
C GLY A 227 7.02 -11.95 35.76
#